data_AF-A0A969ECR9-F1
#
_entry.id   AF-A0A969ECR9-F1
#
_cell.length_a   1.000
_cell.length_b   1.000
_cell.length_c   1.000
_cell.angle_alpha   90.00
_cell.angle_beta   90.00
_cell.angle_gamma   90.00
#
_symmetry.space_group_name_H-M   'P 1'
#
loop_
_entity.id
_entity.type
_entity.pdbx_description
1 polymer ?
#
loop_
_entity_poly.entity_id
_entity_poly.type
_entity_poly.pdbx_seq_one_letter_code
_entity_poly.pdbx_strand_id
1 'polypeptide(L)' 'MFADDANTIISKDFWTAGFRAGFSWLKRGQVFEPYFGINNIFSAKYNANIIVNAAANRFFEPATAAFFFTGLRWRWQER' A
#
# COMPACT_ATOMS: atom_id res chain seq x y z
N MET A 1 10.19 -2.21 -16.14
CA MET A 1 9.94 -3.67 -16.40
C MET A 1 9.14 -3.84 -17.69
N PHE A 2 9.36 -4.90 -18.47
CA PHE A 2 8.52 -5.23 -19.64
C PHE A 2 7.32 -6.10 -19.24
N ALA A 3 6.16 -5.85 -19.84
CA ALA A 3 4.89 -6.50 -19.52
C ALA A 3 4.49 -7.65 -20.46
N ASP A 4 5.28 -7.90 -21.51
CA ASP A 4 5.09 -8.97 -22.49
C ASP A 4 6.42 -9.62 -22.89
N ASP A 5 6.37 -10.88 -23.34
CA ASP A 5 7.56 -11.66 -23.74
C ASP A 5 8.26 -11.09 -24.99
N ALA A 6 7.57 -10.24 -25.76
CA ALA A 6 8.14 -9.52 -26.89
C ALA A 6 8.82 -8.19 -26.50
N ASN A 7 8.83 -7.83 -25.21
CA ASN A 7 9.39 -6.58 -24.65
C ASN A 7 8.83 -5.29 -25.29
N THR A 8 7.60 -5.32 -25.80
CA THR A 8 6.98 -4.16 -26.45
C THR A 8 6.26 -3.23 -25.49
N ILE A 9 5.82 -3.75 -24.34
CA ILE A 9 5.05 -2.98 -23.37
C ILE A 9 5.92 -2.62 -22.16
N ILE A 10 6.30 -1.35 -22.06
CA ILE A 10 7.14 -0.84 -20.96
C ILE A 10 6.25 -0.41 -19.79
N SER A 11 6.36 -1.12 -18.66
CA SER A 11 5.88 -0.61 -17.38
C SER A 11 6.91 0.37 -16.81
N LYS A 12 6.48 1.63 -16.67
CA LYS A 12 7.28 2.73 -16.13
C LYS A 12 7.64 2.43 -14.68
N ASP A 13 8.90 2.62 -14.33
CA ASP A 13 9.33 2.54 -12.94
C ASP A 13 8.64 3.65 -12.14
N PHE A 14 8.21 3.31 -10.92
CA PHE A 14 7.52 4.21 -10.03
C PHE A 14 8.05 4.05 -8.61
N TRP A 15 7.99 5.15 -7.85
CA TRP A 15 8.29 5.15 -6.42
C TRP A 15 7.05 5.56 -5.66
N THR A 16 6.71 4.82 -4.62
CA THR A 16 5.66 5.21 -3.67
C THR A 16 6.27 5.42 -2.29
N ALA A 17 5.67 6.31 -1.52
CA ALA A 17 6.03 6.55 -0.13
C ALA A 17 4.76 6.48 0.73
N GLY A 18 4.87 5.90 1.92
CA GLY A 18 3.81 5.84 2.91
C GLY A 18 4.31 6.32 4.26
N PHE A 19 3.38 6.87 5.06
CA PHE A 19 3.66 7.34 6.41
C PHE A 19 2.61 6.78 7.36
N ARG A 20 3.06 6.40 8.56
CA ARG A 20 2.18 5.93 9.63
C ARG A 20 2.68 6.46 10.97
N ALA A 21 1.75 6.95 11.79
CA ALA A 21 2.00 7.38 13.16
C ALA A 21 0.97 6.75 14.09
N GLY A 22 1.36 6.54 15.35
CA GLY A 22 0.48 6.01 16.38
C GLY A 22 0.99 6.32 17.78
N PHE A 23 0.11 6.17 18.76
CA PHE A 23 0.41 6.42 20.17
C PHE A 23 0.13 5.17 20.99
N SER A 24 1.09 4.73 21.82
CA SER A 24 0.93 3.54 22.66
C SER A 24 0.67 3.93 24.11
N TRP A 25 -0.42 3.42 24.68
CA TRP A 25 -0.82 3.66 26.07
C TRP A 25 -0.98 2.35 26.84
N LEU A 26 -0.19 2.17 27.89
CA LEU A 26 -0.30 1.03 28.82
C LEU A 26 -1.12 1.43 30.05
N LYS A 27 -2.18 0.68 30.35
CA LYS A 27 -3.00 0.82 31.56
C LYS A 27 -3.41 -0.54 32.10
N ARG A 28 -2.99 -0.85 33.33
CA ARG A 28 -3.38 -2.09 34.07
C ARG A 28 -3.20 -3.38 33.25
N GLY A 29 -2.05 -3.54 32.58
CA GLY A 29 -1.77 -4.72 31.74
C GLY A 29 -2.44 -4.69 30.35
N GLN A 30 -3.19 -3.65 30.01
CA GLN A 30 -3.76 -3.45 28.68
C GLN A 30 -2.95 -2.41 27.92
N VAL A 31 -2.60 -2.69 26.67
CA VAL A 31 -1.98 -1.73 25.78
C VAL A 31 -2.97 -1.35 24.68
N PHE A 32 -3.19 -0.06 24.50
CA PHE A 32 -3.97 0.53 23.42
C PHE A 32 -3.06 1.33 22.49
N GLU A 33 -3.15 1.08 21.19
CA GLU A 33 -2.33 1.72 20.16
C GLU A 33 -3.23 2.24 19.02
N PRO A 34 -3.89 3.41 19.17
CA PRO A 34 -4.47 4.11 18.04
C PRO A 34 -3.38 4.54 17.05
N TYR A 35 -3.66 4.43 15.77
CA TYR A 35 -2.75 4.85 14.70
C TYR A 35 -3.50 5.36 13.48
N PHE A 36 -2.84 6.20 12.71
CA PHE A 36 -3.28 6.64 11.40
C PHE A 36 -2.12 6.60 10.41
N GLY A 37 -2.43 6.64 9.13
CA GLY A 37 -1.43 6.68 8.09
C GLY A 37 -1.98 7.14 6.76
N ILE A 38 -1.06 7.38 5.84
CA ILE A 38 -1.31 7.72 4.46
C ILE A 38 -0.42 6.85 3.59
N ASN A 39 -1.00 6.22 2.58
CA ASN A 39 -0.25 5.51 1.56
C ASN A 39 -0.18 6.37 0.28
N ASN A 40 0.87 6.17 -0.51
CA ASN A 40 1.10 6.87 -1.77
C ASN A 40 1.03 8.41 -1.60
N ILE A 41 1.80 8.97 -0.67
CA ILE A 41 1.74 10.40 -0.27
C ILE A 41 1.87 11.35 -1.46
N PHE A 42 2.69 10.98 -2.45
CA PHE A 42 2.92 11.77 -3.66
C PHE A 42 1.94 11.47 -4.80
N SER A 43 0.90 10.65 -4.55
CA SER A 43 -0.11 10.25 -5.53
C SER A 43 0.50 9.75 -6.85
N ALA A 44 1.55 8.94 -6.74
CA ALA A 44 2.19 8.33 -7.89
C ALA A 44 1.17 7.49 -8.66
N LYS A 45 1.11 7.68 -9.97
CA LYS A 45 0.28 6.89 -10.88
C LYS A 45 1.11 5.71 -11.37
N TYR A 46 0.71 4.51 -11.00
CA TYR A 46 1.37 3.28 -11.42
C TYR A 46 0.34 2.17 -11.63
N ASN A 47 0.76 1.09 -12.27
CA ASN A 47 -0.06 -0.11 -12.41
C ASN A 47 0.22 -1.02 -11.21
N ALA A 48 -0.80 -1.29 -10.41
CA ALA A 48 -0.70 -2.18 -9.25
C ALA A 48 -0.44 -3.63 -9.67
N ASN A 49 -0.88 -4.00 -10.86
CA ASN A 49 -0.72 -5.33 -11.40
C ASN A 49 -0.46 -5.28 -12.91
N ILE A 50 0.32 -6.25 -13.38
CA ILE A 50 0.59 -6.49 -14.79
C ILE A 50 0.16 -7.93 -15.08
N ILE A 51 -0.86 -8.09 -15.91
CA ILE A 51 -1.30 -9.42 -16.35
C ILE A 51 -0.50 -9.77 -17.60
N VAL A 52 0.58 -10.53 -17.41
CA VAL A 52 1.45 -10.98 -18.51
C VAL A 52 0.61 -11.83 -19.49
N ASN A 53 0.72 -11.54 -20.79
CA ASN A 53 -0.02 -12.21 -21.87
C ASN A 53 -1.56 -12.08 -21.80
N ALA A 54 -2.09 -10.99 -21.23
CA ALA A 54 -3.53 -10.72 -21.27
C ALA A 54 -4.09 -10.59 -22.70
N ALA A 55 -5.27 -11.15 -22.94
CA ALA A 55 -5.99 -10.97 -24.19
C ALA A 55 -6.67 -9.58 -24.26
N ALA A 56 -6.89 -9.08 -25.47
CA ALA A 56 -7.65 -7.86 -25.75
C ALA A 56 -7.13 -6.56 -25.07
N ASN A 57 -5.81 -6.40 -24.94
CA ASN A 57 -5.16 -5.18 -24.46
C ASN A 57 -5.45 -4.76 -23.00
N ARG A 58 -5.91 -5.69 -22.15
CA ARG A 58 -6.24 -5.41 -20.73
C ARG A 58 -5.11 -5.81 -19.77
N PHE A 59 -3.93 -5.26 -20.00
CA PHE A 59 -2.70 -5.66 -19.29
C PHE A 59 -2.53 -5.03 -17.90
N PHE A 60 -3.30 -3.99 -17.55
CA PHE A 60 -3.01 -3.13 -16.40
C PHE A 60 -4.21 -2.87 -15.50
N GLU A 61 -3.98 -3.02 -14.20
CA GLU A 61 -4.88 -2.51 -13.16
C GLU A 61 -4.22 -1.30 -12.49
N PRO A 62 -4.80 -0.08 -12.61
CA PRO A 62 -4.21 1.12 -12.03
C PRO A 62 -4.26 1.05 -10.50
N ALA A 63 -3.16 1.45 -9.87
CA ALA A 63 -3.10 1.59 -8.43
C ALA A 63 -3.95 2.75 -7.94
N THR A 64 -4.45 2.62 -6.71
CA THR A 64 -5.17 3.70 -6.03
C THR A 64 -4.24 4.90 -5.81
N ALA A 65 -4.81 6.10 -5.92
CA ALA A 65 -4.15 7.35 -5.54
C ALA A 65 -3.85 7.38 -4.03
N ALA A 66 -3.36 8.53 -3.51
CA ALA A 66 -3.15 8.69 -2.08
C ALA A 66 -4.42 8.35 -1.29
N PHE A 67 -4.29 7.51 -0.27
CA PHE A 67 -5.39 7.18 0.62
C PHE A 67 -4.97 7.19 2.08
N PHE A 68 -5.88 7.62 2.93
CA PHE A 68 -5.71 7.63 4.38
C PHE A 68 -6.31 6.37 4.98
N PHE A 69 -5.69 5.89 6.05
CA PHE A 69 -6.19 4.78 6.85
C PHE A 69 -5.97 5.05 8.33
N THR A 70 -6.80 4.45 9.17
CA THR A 70 -6.72 4.58 10.62
C THR A 70 -7.08 3.25 11.27
N GLY A 71 -6.71 3.06 12.53
CA GLY A 71 -7.06 1.87 13.29
C GLY A 71 -6.67 1.95 14.74
N LEU A 72 -7.11 0.95 15.51
CA LEU A 72 -6.80 0.78 16.91
C LEU A 72 -6.29 -0.65 17.11
N ARG A 73 -5.13 -0.80 17.75
CA ARG A 73 -4.70 -2.11 18.27
C ARG A 73 -4.93 -2.14 19.77
N TRP A 74 -5.37 -3.29 20.25
CA TRP A 74 -5.47 -3.58 21.66
C TRP A 74 -4.77 -4.91 21.92
N ARG A 75 -3.91 -4.94 22.94
CA ARG A 75 -3.32 -6.19 23.42
C ARG A 75 -3.39 -6.24 24.95
N TRP A 76 -3.62 -7.44 25.46
CA TRP A 76 -3.43 -7.75 26.87
C TRP A 76 -2.00 -8.25 27.06
N GLN A 77 -1.32 -7.76 28.09
CA GLN A 77 0.03 -8.13 28.45
C GLN A 77 0.00 -8.69 29.89
N GLU A 78 0.10 -10.00 30.01
CA GLU A 78 0.35 -10.66 31.30
C GLU A 78 1.79 -10.37 31.76
N ARG A 79 1.95 -10.15 33.06
CA ARG A 79 3.26 -9.89 33.69
C ARG A 79 4.14 -11.12 33.69
#